data_AF-U7UCS0-F1
#
_entry.id   AF-U7UCS0-F1
#
_cell.length_a   1.000
_cell.length_b   1.000
_cell.length_c   1.000
_cell.angle_alpha   90.00
_cell.angle_beta   90.00
_cell.angle_gamma   90.00
#
_symmetry.space_group_name_H-M   'P 1'
#
loop_
_entity.id
_entity.type
_entity.pdbx_description
1 polymer ?
#
loop_
_entity_poly.entity_id
_entity_poly.type
_entity_poly.pdbx_seq_one_letter_code
_entity_poly.pdbx_strand_id
1 'polypeptide(L)' 'MKHRFLKKTELIVLAIKKIEDGKMIFNPPIDYTFKIGDVLIVLGRDDQVDSLKNLGDEIK' A
#
# COMPACT_ATOMS: atom_id res chain seq x y z
N MET A 1 9.46 -13.26 8.53
CA MET A 1 9.49 -13.20 7.05
C MET A 1 9.56 -11.74 6.63
N LYS A 2 10.62 -11.31 5.95
CA LYS A 2 10.85 -9.93 5.48
C LYS A 2 10.45 -9.79 4.00
N HIS A 3 9.75 -8.70 3.67
CA HIS A 3 9.72 -7.98 2.37
C HIS A 3 9.28 -8.72 1.09
N ARG A 4 8.12 -8.35 0.48
CA ARG A 4 7.94 -8.41 -1.00
C ARG A 4 6.73 -7.71 -1.64
N PHE A 5 6.05 -6.74 -1.01
CA PHE A 5 4.82 -6.20 -1.63
C PHE A 5 5.05 -5.19 -2.77
N LEU A 6 6.09 -4.36 -2.67
CA LEU A 6 6.37 -3.27 -3.63
C LEU A 6 6.77 -3.73 -5.05
N LYS A 7 7.12 -5.01 -5.25
CA LYS A 7 7.65 -5.49 -6.54
C LYS A 7 6.61 -6.01 -7.53
N LYS A 8 5.37 -6.29 -7.09
CA LYS A 8 4.39 -6.98 -7.93
C LYS A 8 3.34 -6.07 -8.57
N THR A 9 3.12 -4.86 -8.06
CA THR A 9 1.98 -4.05 -8.49
C THR A 9 2.32 -2.90 -9.43
N GLU A 10 3.61 -2.56 -9.66
CA GLU A 10 4.04 -1.37 -10.42
C GLU A 10 3.39 -0.04 -9.96
N LEU A 11 2.69 -0.06 -8.81
CA LEU A 11 2.02 1.08 -8.22
C LEU A 11 3.01 1.91 -7.42
N ILE A 12 2.88 3.22 -7.50
CA ILE A 12 3.67 4.16 -6.71
C ILE A 12 2.84 4.55 -5.49
N VAL A 13 3.34 4.26 -4.29
CA VAL A 13 2.74 4.76 -3.04
C VAL A 13 3.25 6.18 -2.82
N LEU A 14 2.34 7.16 -2.88
CA LEU A 14 2.67 8.56 -2.65
C LEU A 14 2.63 8.94 -1.18
N ALA A 15 1.63 8.42 -0.46
CA ALA A 15 1.41 8.76 0.93
C ALA A 15 0.63 7.67 1.67
N ILE A 16 0.73 7.71 2.99
CA ILE A 16 0.03 6.81 3.92
C ILE A 16 -0.59 7.67 5.01
N LYS A 17 -1.89 7.47 5.28
CA LYS A 17 -2.51 7.95 6.51
C LYS A 17 -2.51 6.81 7.52
N LYS A 18 -1.79 7.02 8.62
CA LYS A 18 -1.70 6.05 9.71
C LYS A 18 -3.05 5.87 10.39
N ILE A 19 -3.43 4.63 10.68
CA ILE A 19 -4.65 4.35 11.44
C ILE A 19 -4.57 4.81 12.90
N GLU A 20 -3.38 4.78 13.50
CA GLU A 20 -3.18 5.00 14.94
C GLU A 20 -3.45 6.44 15.39
N ASP A 21 -2.99 7.41 14.59
CA ASP A 21 -2.96 8.83 14.93
C ASP A 21 -3.46 9.72 13.79
N GLY A 22 -3.88 9.13 12.67
CA GLY A 22 -4.35 9.85 11.50
C GLY A 22 -3.28 10.67 10.78
N LYS A 23 -2.00 10.56 11.18
CA LYS A 23 -0.92 11.36 10.58
C LYS A 23 -0.60 10.89 9.18
N MET A 24 -0.21 11.86 8.36
CA MET A 24 0.23 11.64 6.99
C MET A 24 1.74 11.36 6.95
N ILE A 25 2.13 10.32 6.24
CA ILE A 25 3.51 10.06 5.81
C ILE A 25 3.54 10.25 4.30
N PHE A 26 4.29 11.23 3.83
CA PHE A 26 4.52 11.47 2.40
C PHE A 26 5.83 10.83 1.97
N ASN A 27 5.86 10.26 0.75
CA ASN A 27 6.99 9.49 0.24
C ASN A 27 7.48 8.46 1.28
N PRO A 28 6.63 7.48 1.63
CA PRO A 28 6.91 6.59 2.73
C PRO A 28 8.23 5.85 2.50
N PRO A 29 8.98 5.57 3.58
CA PRO A 29 10.22 4.84 3.44
C PRO A 29 9.94 3.42 2.95
N ILE A 30 10.88 2.85 2.19
CA ILE A 30 10.72 1.54 1.53
C ILE A 30 10.47 0.39 2.53
N ASP A 31 10.92 0.55 3.76
CA ASP A 31 10.79 -0.41 4.85
C ASP A 31 9.57 -0.16 5.76
N TYR A 32 8.68 0.77 5.37
CA TYR A 32 7.42 0.97 6.08
C TYR A 32 6.61 -0.32 6.13
N THR A 33 6.16 -0.69 7.32
CA THR A 33 5.31 -1.84 7.54
C THR A 33 3.86 -1.39 7.66
N PHE A 34 3.06 -1.66 6.63
CA PHE A 34 1.64 -1.33 6.60
C PHE A 34 0.86 -2.02 7.70
N LYS A 35 -0.13 -1.32 8.24
CA LYS A 35 -1.10 -1.85 9.21
C LYS A 35 -2.48 -1.95 8.58
N ILE A 36 -3.24 -2.95 9.00
CA ILE A 36 -4.65 -3.04 8.63
C ILE A 36 -5.35 -1.77 9.13
N GLY A 37 -6.08 -1.11 8.23
CA GLY A 37 -6.75 0.17 8.48
C GLY A 37 -5.93 1.40 8.09
N ASP A 38 -4.65 1.28 7.76
CA ASP A 38 -3.92 2.39 7.11
C ASP A 38 -4.60 2.72 5.78
N VAL A 39 -4.64 4.00 5.41
CA VAL A 39 -5.12 4.43 4.10
C VAL A 39 -3.91 4.70 3.21
N LEU A 40 -3.80 3.94 2.12
CA LEU A 40 -2.76 4.13 1.11
C LEU A 40 -3.26 5.05 0.01
N ILE A 41 -2.46 6.05 -0.34
CA ILE A 41 -2.67 6.90 -1.51
C ILE A 41 -1.66 6.46 -2.56
N VAL A 42 -2.16 5.89 -3.65
CA VAL A 42 -1.35 5.26 -4.70
C VAL A 42 -1.65 5.88 -6.07
N LEU A 43 -0.65 5.87 -6.94
CA LEU A 43 -0.79 6.16 -8.36
C LEU A 43 -0.45 4.93 -9.19
N GLY A 44 -1.23 4.72 -10.24
CA GLY A 44 -1.00 3.70 -11.25
C GLY A 44 -2.08 3.71 -12.30
N ARG A 45 -2.02 2.76 -13.22
CA ARG A 45 -3.05 2.48 -14.22
C ARG A 45 -4.23 1.77 -13.56
N ASP A 46 -5.42 1.91 -14.14
CA ASP A 46 -6.67 1.37 -13.56
C ASP A 46 -6.59 -0.14 -13.27
N ASP A 47 -6.02 -0.92 -14.19
CA ASP A 47 -5.81 -2.36 -14.08
C ASP A 47 -4.90 -2.76 -12.90
N GLN A 48 -3.88 -1.95 -12.63
CA GLN A 48 -2.97 -2.12 -11.50
C GLN A 48 -3.66 -1.79 -10.17
N VAL A 49 -4.47 -0.73 -10.14
CA VAL A 49 -5.22 -0.33 -8.95
C VAL A 49 -6.26 -1.40 -8.59
N ASP A 50 -6.93 -1.99 -9.59
CA ASP A 50 -7.87 -3.07 -9.36
C ASP A 50 -7.19 -4.36 -8.88
N SER A 51 -6.00 -4.68 -9.42
CA SER A 51 -5.18 -5.78 -8.91
C SER A 51 -4.82 -5.62 -7.43
N LEU A 52 -4.59 -4.38 -6.97
CA LEU A 52 -4.32 -4.08 -5.56
C LEU A 52 -5.57 -4.29 -4.68
N LYS A 53 -6.75 -3.93 -5.16
CA LYS A 53 -8.01 -4.11 -4.40
C LYS A 53 -8.27 -5.59 -4.12
N ASN A 54 -8.03 -6.45 -5.11
CA ASN A 54 -8.34 -7.87 -5.04
C ASN A 54 -7.26 -8.70 -4.31
N LEU A 55 -6.12 -8.10 -4.00
CA LEU A 55 -4.99 -8.77 -3.34
C LEU A 55 -5.32 -9.22 -1.90
N GLY A 56 -6.31 -8.59 -1.26
CA GLY A 56 -6.84 -9.03 0.03
C GLY A 56 -7.67 -10.32 -0.04
N ASP A 57 -8.26 -10.63 -1.21
CA ASP A 57 -9.16 -11.78 -1.39
C ASP A 57 -8.41 -13.06 -1.74
N GLU A 58 -7.18 -12.96 -2.27
CA GLU A 58 -6.35 -14.13 -2.64
C GLU A 58 -5.67 -14.82 -1.45
N ILE A 59 -5.76 -14.28 -0.22
CA ILE A 59 -5.11 -14.83 0.99
C ILE A 59 -6.08 -15.72 1.80
N LYS A 60 -6.96 -16.49 1.14
CA LYS A 60 -7.80 -17.49 1.79
C LYS A 60 -7.17 -18.87 1.80
#